data_AF-A0A832M964-F1
#
_entry.id   AF-A0A832M964-F1
#
_cell.length_a   1.000
_cell.length_b   1.000
_cell.length_c   1.000
_cell.angle_alpha   90.00
_cell.angle_beta   90.00
_cell.angle_gamma   90.00
#
_symmetry.space_group_name_H-M   'P 1'
#
loop_
_entity.id
_entity.type
_entity.pdbx_description
1 polymer ?
#
loop_
_entity_poly.entity_id
_entity_poly.type
_entity_poly.pdbx_seq_one_letter_code
_entity_poly.pdbx_strand_id
1 'polypeptide(L)'
;MSRRQRARRGLTLLEALILITIVGVAGTGVGVGLHAVAKVPAAVDERLAIHNRLVEKMEELASIDFDTLNSGVSRSDTFLIGNRTYNRTVTIALADADGAGGAESDYLAITVTVNSQSLSTRLMKP
;
A
#
# COMPACT_ATOMS: atom_id res chain seq x y z
N MET A 1 36.21 -23.91 59.64
CA MET A 1 35.53 -23.13 58.58
C MET A 1 36.44 -23.03 57.35
N SER A 2 36.29 -23.90 56.35
CA SER A 2 37.07 -23.78 55.10
C SER A 2 36.30 -22.95 54.07
N ARG A 3 36.87 -21.82 53.65
CA ARG A 3 36.36 -21.03 52.53
C ARG A 3 36.79 -21.74 51.24
N ARG A 4 35.85 -22.37 50.54
CA ARG A 4 36.07 -22.86 49.17
C ARG A 4 36.30 -21.66 48.25
N GLN A 5 37.57 -21.41 47.88
CA GLN A 5 37.92 -20.48 46.81
C GLN A 5 37.30 -21.00 45.51
N ARG A 6 36.29 -20.30 44.99
CA ARG A 6 35.79 -20.51 43.62
C ARG A 6 36.92 -20.16 42.66
N ALA A 7 37.51 -21.16 42.01
CA ALA A 7 38.45 -20.95 40.93
C ALA A 7 37.76 -20.13 39.84
N ARG A 8 38.24 -18.90 39.60
CA ARG A 8 37.82 -18.08 38.47
C ARG A 8 38.39 -18.72 37.21
N ARG A 9 37.62 -19.58 36.53
CA ARG A 9 37.96 -20.07 35.20
C ARG A 9 37.70 -18.92 34.22
N GLY A 10 38.77 -18.33 33.68
CA GLY A 10 38.68 -17.34 32.61
C GLY A 10 38.25 -18.02 31.31
N LEU A 11 37.53 -17.26 30.47
CA LEU A 11 37.14 -17.70 29.12
C LEU A 11 38.39 -18.05 28.32
N THR A 12 38.38 -19.23 27.70
CA THR A 12 39.42 -19.58 26.73
C THR A 12 39.25 -18.74 25.46
N LEU A 13 40.35 -18.45 24.77
CA LEU A 13 40.33 -17.62 23.54
C LEU A 13 39.39 -18.22 22.48
N LEU A 14 39.31 -19.55 22.41
CA LEU A 14 38.38 -20.28 21.55
C LEU A 14 36.91 -20.04 21.93
N GLU A 15 36.57 -20.13 23.22
CA GLU A 15 35.20 -19.84 23.70
C GLU A 15 34.80 -18.38 23.42
N ALA A 16 35.73 -17.43 23.58
CA ALA A 16 35.48 -16.03 23.27
C ALA A 16 35.20 -15.80 21.77
N LEU A 17 35.97 -16.44 20.89
CA LEU A 17 35.75 -16.36 19.43
C LEU A 17 34.41 -16.98 19.02
N ILE A 18 34.03 -18.12 19.60
CA ILE A 18 32.74 -18.76 19.34
C ILE A 18 31.60 -17.85 19.80
N LEU A 19 31.70 -17.26 20.99
CA LEU A 19 30.69 -16.32 21.51
C LEU A 19 30.55 -15.07 20.63
N ILE A 20 31.66 -14.47 20.18
CA ILE A 20 31.62 -13.31 19.29
C ILE A 20 30.94 -13.66 17.97
N THR A 21 31.21 -14.84 17.42
CA THR A 21 30.61 -15.28 16.16
C THR A 21 29.10 -15.47 16.31
N ILE A 22 28.66 -16.11 17.40
CA ILE A 22 27.23 -16.31 17.70
C ILE A 22 26.52 -14.97 17.89
N VAL A 23 27.13 -14.02 18.63
CA VAL A 23 26.56 -12.69 18.84
C VAL A 23 26.51 -11.89 17.54
N GLY A 24 27.52 -12.01 16.67
CA GLY A 24 27.55 -11.37 15.36
C GLY A 24 26.42 -11.83 14.45
N VAL A 25 26.19 -13.15 14.36
CA VAL A 25 25.09 -13.73 13.56
C VAL A 25 23.73 -13.37 14.16
N ALA A 26 23.59 -13.39 15.49
CA ALA A 26 22.34 -12.98 16.15
C ALA A 26 22.05 -11.48 15.91
N GLY A 27 23.07 -10.62 15.95
CA GLY A 27 22.94 -9.18 15.74
C GLY A 27 22.47 -8.81 14.34
N THR A 28 22.98 -9.48 13.30
CA THR A 28 22.54 -9.23 11.91
C THR A 28 21.07 -9.63 11.70
N GLY A 29 20.63 -10.75 12.30
CA GLY A 29 19.23 -11.18 12.24
C GLY A 29 18.25 -10.16 12.83
N VAL A 30 18.58 -9.56 13.99
CA VAL A 30 17.75 -8.52 14.62
C VAL A 30 17.74 -7.23 13.80
N GLY A 31 18.89 -6.84 13.23
CA GLY A 31 19.00 -5.64 12.39
C GLY A 31 18.12 -5.68 11.13
N VAL A 32 18.06 -6.83 10.45
CA VAL A 32 17.19 -7.02 9.28
C VAL A 32 15.71 -6.97 9.69
N GLY A 33 15.35 -7.56 10.83
CA GLY A 33 13.99 -7.52 11.36
C GLY A 33 13.51 -6.10 11.65
N LEU A 34 14.32 -5.29 12.33
CA LEU A 34 13.98 -3.90 12.65
C LEU A 34 13.84 -3.02 11.40
N HIS A 35 14.70 -3.21 10.41
CA HIS A 35 14.63 -2.47 9.16
C HIS A 35 13.40 -2.85 8.32
N ALA A 36 12.98 -4.12 8.35
CA ALA A 36 11.73 -4.55 7.72
C ALA A 36 10.51 -3.93 8.41
N VAL A 37 10.47 -3.93 9.75
CA VAL A 37 9.39 -3.33 10.52
C VAL A 37 9.28 -1.82 10.27
N ALA A 38 10.39 -1.11 10.11
CA ALA A 38 10.37 0.33 9.82
C ALA A 38 9.79 0.68 8.43
N LYS A 39 9.84 -0.24 7.45
CA LYS A 39 9.28 -0.02 6.10
C LYS A 39 7.77 -0.25 6.03
N VAL A 40 7.20 -1.02 6.95
CA VAL A 40 5.77 -1.34 6.95
C VAL A 40 4.90 -0.09 7.17
N PRO A 41 5.17 0.80 8.14
CA PRO A 41 4.40 2.03 8.32
C PRO A 41 4.41 2.92 7.08
N ALA A 42 5.59 3.14 6.48
CA ALA A 42 5.71 4.00 5.30
C ALA A 42 4.91 3.48 4.09
N ALA A 43 4.91 2.16 3.87
CA ALA A 43 4.13 1.54 2.80
C ALA A 43 2.62 1.60 3.06
N VAL A 44 2.20 1.50 4.32
CA VAL A 44 0.79 1.63 4.72
C VAL A 44 0.31 3.07 4.55
N ASP A 45 1.10 4.05 4.98
CA ASP A 45 0.79 5.47 4.83
C ASP A 45 0.67 5.88 3.37
N GLU A 46 1.57 5.39 2.51
CA GLU A 46 1.50 5.61 1.05
C GLU A 46 0.20 5.03 0.48
N ARG A 47 -0.18 3.81 0.90
CA ARG A 47 -1.44 3.18 0.44
C ARG A 47 -2.66 3.94 0.92
N LEU A 48 -2.68 4.42 2.16
CA LEU A 48 -3.78 5.23 2.69
C LEU A 48 -3.90 6.55 1.92
N ALA A 49 -2.77 7.20 1.65
CA ALA A 49 -2.75 8.44 0.87
C ALA A 49 -3.25 8.24 -0.56
N ILE A 50 -2.84 7.16 -1.24
CA ILE A 50 -3.38 6.82 -2.58
C ILE A 50 -4.89 6.56 -2.49
N HIS A 51 -5.34 5.81 -1.48
CA HIS A 51 -6.76 5.51 -1.32
C HIS A 51 -7.60 6.76 -1.12
N ASN A 52 -7.16 7.69 -0.27
CA ASN A 52 -7.85 8.98 -0.08
C ASN A 52 -7.95 9.76 -1.40
N ARG A 53 -6.89 9.76 -2.22
CA ARG A 53 -6.90 10.41 -3.54
C ARG A 53 -7.82 9.74 -4.56
N LEU A 54 -7.99 8.42 -4.47
CA LEU A 54 -8.97 7.69 -5.27
C LEU A 54 -10.40 8.08 -4.86
N VAL A 55 -10.68 8.11 -3.56
CA VAL A 55 -12.00 8.49 -3.02
C VAL A 55 -12.34 9.93 -3.37
N GLU A 56 -11.43 10.89 -3.15
CA GLU A 56 -11.59 12.30 -3.53
C GLU A 56 -11.99 12.44 -5.01
N LYS A 57 -11.31 11.72 -5.90
CA LYS A 57 -11.61 11.77 -7.34
C LYS A 57 -12.97 11.14 -7.66
N MET A 58 -13.35 10.10 -6.94
CA MET A 58 -14.63 9.45 -7.12
C MET A 58 -15.79 10.33 -6.64
N GLU A 59 -15.61 11.06 -5.54
CA GLU A 59 -16.55 12.07 -5.07
C GLU A 59 -16.65 13.25 -6.04
N GLU A 60 -15.52 13.73 -6.55
CA GLU A 60 -15.50 14.75 -7.60
C GLU A 60 -16.31 14.30 -8.82
N LEU A 61 -16.06 13.08 -9.33
CA LEU A 61 -16.79 12.54 -10.48
C LEU A 61 -18.28 12.28 -10.18
N ALA A 62 -18.62 11.89 -8.96
CA ALA A 62 -20.01 11.70 -8.53
C ALA A 62 -20.77 13.03 -8.39
N SER A 63 -20.07 14.14 -8.18
CA SER A 63 -20.66 15.48 -8.12
C SER A 63 -20.92 16.12 -9.48
N ILE A 64 -20.34 15.56 -10.54
CA ILE A 64 -20.50 16.04 -11.92
C ILE A 64 -21.82 15.51 -12.49
N ASP A 65 -22.51 16.34 -13.26
CA ASP A 65 -23.76 15.96 -13.92
C ASP A 65 -23.55 14.74 -14.85
N PHE A 66 -24.45 13.75 -14.73
CA PHE A 66 -24.39 12.50 -15.47
C PHE A 66 -24.22 12.70 -16.99
N ASP A 67 -24.98 13.64 -17.57
CA ASP A 67 -24.97 13.89 -19.03
C ASP A 67 -23.64 14.51 -19.53
N THR A 68 -22.79 15.00 -18.63
CA THR A 68 -21.46 15.52 -18.99
C THR A 68 -20.36 14.46 -18.91
N LEU A 69 -20.66 13.31 -18.31
CA LEU A 69 -19.75 12.18 -18.20
C LEU A 69 -19.83 11.31 -19.46
N ASN A 70 -18.97 11.60 -20.43
CA ASN A 70 -18.90 10.82 -21.66
C ASN A 70 -18.46 9.38 -21.37
N SER A 71 -19.36 8.42 -21.63
CA SER A 71 -19.05 6.99 -21.61
C SER A 71 -18.09 6.59 -22.75
N GLY A 72 -17.38 5.47 -22.56
CA GLY A 72 -16.41 4.96 -23.54
C GLY A 72 -15.09 5.74 -23.55
N VAL A 73 -14.85 6.61 -22.56
CA VAL A 73 -13.65 7.44 -22.49
C VAL A 73 -12.76 6.97 -21.34
N SER A 74 -11.45 6.97 -21.60
CA SER A 74 -10.42 6.86 -20.57
C SER A 74 -9.58 8.13 -20.56
N ARG A 75 -9.43 8.74 -19.38
CA ARG A 75 -8.63 9.95 -19.17
C ARG A 75 -7.54 9.65 -18.14
N SER A 76 -6.34 10.12 -18.39
CA SER A 76 -5.24 10.03 -17.43
C SER A 76 -4.79 11.40 -16.96
N ASP A 77 -4.46 11.48 -15.68
CA ASP A 77 -3.88 12.67 -15.05
C ASP A 77 -2.81 12.28 -14.04
N THR A 78 -2.01 13.25 -13.61
CA THR A 78 -0.96 13.01 -12.62
C THR A 78 -1.17 13.82 -11.37
N PHE A 79 -0.77 13.27 -10.23
CA PHE A 79 -0.85 13.95 -8.94
C PHE A 79 0.35 13.57 -8.06
N LEU A 80 0.58 14.36 -7.01
CA LEU A 80 1.69 14.19 -6.08
C LEU A 80 1.20 13.67 -4.72
N ILE A 81 1.94 12.72 -4.15
CA ILE A 81 1.91 12.39 -2.73
C ILE A 81 3.33 12.58 -2.20
N GLY A 82 3.53 13.59 -1.35
CA GLY A 82 4.87 14.03 -0.98
C GLY A 82 5.69 14.44 -2.21
N ASN A 83 6.85 13.79 -2.41
CA ASN A 83 7.76 14.05 -3.53
C ASN A 83 7.63 13.04 -4.68
N ARG A 84 6.59 12.19 -4.68
CA ARG A 84 6.40 11.15 -5.68
C ARG A 84 5.19 11.47 -6.56
N THR A 85 5.39 11.38 -7.88
CA THR A 85 4.33 11.55 -8.89
C THR A 85 3.66 10.22 -9.18
N TYR A 86 2.34 10.23 -9.22
CA TYR A 86 1.50 9.09 -9.55
C TYR A 86 0.69 9.40 -10.81
N ASN A 87 0.49 8.39 -11.63
CA ASN A 87 -0.45 8.45 -12.75
C ASN A 87 -1.77 7.83 -12.31
N ARG A 88 -2.85 8.55 -12.56
CA ARG A 88 -4.23 8.12 -12.31
C ARG A 88 -4.93 8.01 -13.64
N THR A 89 -5.69 6.93 -13.81
CA THR A 89 -6.53 6.70 -14.97
C THR A 89 -7.98 6.60 -14.53
N VAL A 90 -8.85 7.39 -15.14
CA VAL A 90 -10.29 7.35 -14.98
C VAL A 90 -10.89 6.74 -16.23
N THR A 91 -11.64 5.67 -16.08
CA THR A 91 -12.39 5.03 -17.17
C THR A 91 -13.87 5.11 -16.86
N ILE A 92 -14.64 5.61 -17.82
CA ILE A 92 -16.09 5.71 -17.73
C ILE A 92 -16.67 4.81 -18.82
N ALA A 93 -17.48 3.83 -18.43
CA ALA A 93 -18.14 2.91 -19.33
C ALA A 93 -19.63 2.84 -18.98
N LEU A 94 -20.47 2.46 -19.95
CA LEU A 94 -21.84 2.07 -19.63
C LEU A 94 -21.82 0.83 -18.76
N ALA A 95 -22.72 0.78 -17.77
CA ALA A 95 -22.86 -0.36 -16.87
C ALA A 95 -24.13 -1.14 -17.20
N ASP A 96 -24.07 -2.43 -16.92
CA ASP A 96 -25.22 -3.32 -16.86
C ASP A 96 -25.73 -3.33 -15.41
N ALA A 97 -26.92 -2.78 -15.17
CA ALA A 97 -27.44 -2.60 -13.82
C ALA A 97 -28.05 -3.89 -13.27
N ASP A 98 -28.73 -4.66 -14.13
CA ASP A 98 -29.42 -5.89 -13.77
C ASP A 98 -28.61 -7.16 -14.07
N GLY A 99 -27.51 -7.06 -14.81
CA GLY A 99 -26.67 -8.17 -15.19
C GLY A 99 -27.26 -9.03 -16.32
N ALA A 100 -28.25 -8.52 -17.05
CA ALA A 100 -28.93 -9.22 -18.13
C ALA A 100 -28.12 -9.25 -19.45
N GLY A 101 -26.91 -8.70 -19.47
CA GLY A 101 -25.99 -8.74 -20.59
C GLY A 101 -26.10 -7.52 -21.52
N GLY A 102 -26.68 -6.42 -21.04
CA GLY A 102 -26.87 -5.19 -21.78
C GLY A 102 -26.28 -3.98 -21.05
N ALA A 103 -25.44 -3.22 -21.72
CA ALA A 103 -25.05 -1.90 -21.22
C ALA A 103 -26.24 -0.94 -21.29
N GLU A 104 -26.60 -0.32 -20.17
CA GLU A 104 -27.72 0.62 -20.08
C GLU A 104 -27.22 2.07 -20.20
N SER A 105 -27.93 2.91 -20.96
CA SER A 105 -27.58 4.34 -21.12
C SER A 105 -27.69 5.13 -19.81
N ASP A 106 -28.49 4.61 -18.89
CA ASP A 106 -28.87 5.31 -17.65
C ASP A 106 -27.95 4.90 -16.49
N TYR A 107 -26.96 4.04 -16.74
CA TYR A 107 -25.97 3.63 -15.76
C TYR A 107 -24.54 3.75 -16.29
N LEU A 108 -23.69 4.40 -15.51
CA LEU A 108 -22.27 4.53 -15.79
C LEU A 108 -21.45 3.80 -14.73
N ALA A 109 -20.52 2.95 -15.16
CA ALA A 109 -19.44 2.44 -14.33
C ALA A 109 -18.24 3.39 -14.45
N ILE A 110 -17.86 3.98 -13.33
CA ILE A 110 -16.67 4.82 -13.23
C ILE A 110 -15.62 4.03 -12.47
N THR A 111 -14.45 3.87 -13.07
CA THR A 111 -13.31 3.20 -12.44
C THR A 111 -12.12 4.14 -12.42
N VAL A 112 -11.58 4.39 -11.24
CA VAL A 112 -10.38 5.20 -11.04
C VAL A 112 -9.26 4.29 -10.57
N THR A 113 -8.16 4.29 -11.31
CA THR A 113 -7.01 3.40 -11.09
C THR A 113 -5.76 4.23 -10.87
N VAL A 114 -4.99 3.87 -9.84
CA VAL A 114 -3.64 4.39 -9.58
C VAL A 114 -2.71 3.20 -9.33
N ASN A 115 -1.71 3.03 -10.19
CA ASN A 115 -0.84 1.84 -10.17
C ASN A 115 -1.65 0.52 -10.20
N SER A 116 -1.59 -0.26 -9.12
CA SER A 116 -2.31 -1.53 -8.96
C SER A 116 -3.56 -1.43 -8.08
N GLN A 117 -3.96 -0.22 -7.68
CA GLN A 117 -5.16 0.02 -6.89
C GLN A 117 -6.24 0.62 -7.78
N SER A 118 -7.46 0.11 -7.66
CA SER A 118 -8.62 0.65 -8.37
C SER A 118 -9.81 0.79 -7.43
N LEU A 119 -10.58 1.85 -7.62
CA LEU A 119 -11.90 2.02 -7.02
C LEU A 119 -12.92 2.12 -8.16
N SER A 120 -14.06 1.45 -8.01
CA SER A 120 -15.13 1.48 -9.00
C SER A 120 -16.44 1.84 -8.32
N THR A 121 -17.25 2.67 -8.98
CA THR A 121 -18.61 2.99 -8.56
C THR A 121 -19.53 2.97 -9.76
N ARG A 122 -20.82 2.90 -9.49
CA ARG A 122 -21.88 3.03 -10.48
C ARG A 122 -22.65 4.31 -10.19
N LEU A 123 -22.87 5.11 -11.22
CA LEU A 123 -23.79 6.24 -11.20
C LEU A 123 -25.03 5.87 -12.00
N MET A 124 -26.20 6.26 -11.48
CA MET A 124 -27.47 6.16 -12.17
C MET A 124 -27.88 7.56 -12.60
N LYS A 125 -28.47 7.66 -13.78
CA LYS A 125 -29.11 8.89 -14.24
C LYS A 125 -30.24 9.27 -13.27
N PRO A 126 -30.29 10.53 -12.76
CA PRO A 126 -31.31 10.96 -11.82
C PRO A 126 -32.73 10.94 -12.41
#